data_AF-A0A139D6P9-F1
#
_entry.id   AF-A0A139D6P9-F1
#
_cell.length_a   1.000
_cell.length_b   1.000
_cell.length_c   1.000
_cell.angle_alpha   90.00
_cell.angle_beta   90.00
_cell.angle_gamma   90.00
#
_symmetry.space_group_name_H-M   'P 1'
#
loop_
_entity.id
_entity.type
_entity.pdbx_description
1 polymer ?
#
loop_
_entity_poly.entity_id
_entity_poly.type
_entity_poly.pdbx_seq_one_letter_code
_entity_poly.pdbx_strand_id
1 'polypeptide(L)' 'MDDFVILGKSKKELHTIRQEIEIFLADYLKLELNNKTTVDNIWNGIDFCGYVTYPPYRKLRKSTKRKL' A
#
# COMPACT_ATOMS: atom_id res chain seq x y z
N MET A 1 -6.20 7.33 9.93
CA MET A 1 -6.15 6.20 8.98
C MET A 1 -4.97 6.57 8.12
N ASP A 2 -3.86 5.86 8.32
CA ASP A 2 -2.55 6.37 7.90
C ASP A 2 -1.93 5.43 6.85
N ASP A 3 -2.75 4.54 6.30
CA ASP A 3 -2.39 3.60 5.24
C ASP A 3 -2.77 4.19 3.87
N PHE A 4 -1.86 4.12 2.92
CA PHE A 4 -2.08 4.49 1.52
C PHE A 4 -1.47 3.45 0.59
N VAL A 5 -1.93 3.42 -0.67
CA VAL A 5 -1.42 2.52 -1.71
C VAL A 5 -1.12 3.35 -2.96
N ILE A 6 0.02 3.08 -3.59
CA ILE A 6 0.45 3.73 -4.82
C ILE A 6 0.51 2.67 -5.92
N LEU A 7 -0.08 2.99 -7.08
CA LEU A 7 -0.05 2.14 -8.27
C LEU A 7 0.83 2.81 -9.33
N GLY A 8 1.84 2.07 -9.79
CA GLY A 8 2.79 2.54 -10.81
C GLY A 8 3.00 1.48 -11.88
N LYS A 9 3.58 1.87 -13.02
CA LYS A 9 3.79 0.97 -14.16
C LYS A 9 5.13 0.24 -14.08
N SER A 10 6.06 0.71 -13.26
CA SER A 10 7.40 0.13 -13.11
C SER A 10 7.80 0.02 -11.64
N LYS A 11 8.48 -1.07 -11.28
CA LYS A 11 9.08 -1.21 -9.94
C LYS A 11 10.10 -0.10 -9.66
N LYS A 12 10.87 0.32 -10.67
CA LYS A 12 11.88 1.37 -10.52
C LYS A 12 11.23 2.70 -10.10
N GLU A 13 10.16 3.08 -10.81
CA GLU A 13 9.37 4.28 -10.51
C GLU A 13 8.80 4.23 -9.09
N LEU A 14 8.22 3.09 -8.69
CA LEU A 14 7.66 2.91 -7.35
C LEU A 14 8.73 2.98 -6.25
N HIS A 15 9.93 2.47 -6.49
CA HIS A 15 11.04 2.62 -5.55
C HIS A 15 11.51 4.08 -5.43
N THR A 16 11.58 4.82 -6.53
CA THR A 16 11.89 6.25 -6.50
C THR A 16 10.85 7.04 -5.72
N ILE A 17 9.56 6.82 -6.01
CA ILE A 17 8.46 7.47 -5.28
C ILE A 17 8.51 7.13 -3.79
N ARG A 18 8.78 5.87 -3.43
CA ARG A 18 8.95 5.46 -2.04
C ARG A 18 10.05 6.27 -1.34
N GLN A 19 11.21 6.42 -1.97
CA GLN A 19 12.33 7.19 -1.40
C GLN A 19 11.97 8.67 -1.21
N GLU A 20 11.31 9.28 -2.17
CA GLU A 20 10.84 10.67 -2.07
C GLU A 20 9.86 10.85 -0.91
N ILE A 21 8.94 9.89 -0.71
CA ILE A 21 8.01 9.88 0.41
C ILE A 21 8.75 9.71 1.74
N GLU A 22 9.72 8.80 1.83
CA GLU A 22 10.52 8.60 3.05
C GLU A 22 11.24 9.89 3.46
N ILE A 23 11.87 10.58 2.52
CA ILE A 23 12.55 11.87 2.77
C ILE A 23 11.53 12.91 3.25
N PHE A 24 10.39 13.04 2.55
CA PHE A 24 9.37 14.01 2.93
C PHE A 24 8.79 13.75 4.34
N LEU A 25 8.48 12.48 4.66
CA LEU A 25 7.96 12.09 5.96
C LEU A 25 8.97 12.38 7.08
N ALA A 26 10.25 12.09 6.85
CA ALA A 26 11.31 12.35 7.81
C ALA A 26 11.52 13.86 8.04
N ASP A 27 11.63 14.65 6.98
CA ASP A 27 12.01 16.05 7.04
C ASP A 27 10.87 16.95 7.57
N TYR A 28 9.64 16.71 7.13
CA TYR A 28 8.51 17.61 7.42
C TYR A 28 7.62 17.11 8.55
N LEU A 29 7.47 15.78 8.68
CA LEU A 29 6.53 15.18 9.63
C LEU A 29 7.23 14.45 10.78
N LYS A 30 8.55 14.23 10.69
CA LYS A 30 9.34 13.42 11.65
C LYS A 30 8.77 12.02 11.84
N LEU A 31 8.30 11.43 10.75
CA LEU A 31 7.72 10.09 10.70
C LEU A 31 8.56 9.16 9.83
N GLU A 32 8.45 7.86 10.09
CA GLU A 32 9.06 6.80 9.29
C GLU A 32 7.98 5.89 8.71
N LEU A 33 8.23 5.36 7.51
CA LEU A 33 7.36 4.33 6.93
C LEU A 33 7.47 3.03 7.73
N ASN A 34 6.36 2.29 7.81
CA ASN A 34 6.36 0.99 8.46
C ASN A 34 7.26 -0.01 7.70
N ASN A 35 7.98 -0.87 8.41
CA ASN A 35 8.76 -1.99 7.85
C ASN A 35 7.93 -2.96 6.99
N LYS A 36 6.60 -2.96 7.13
CA LYS A 36 5.66 -3.73 6.30
C LYS A 36 5.42 -3.13 4.91
N THR A 37 5.89 -1.90 4.66
CA THR A 37 5.74 -1.23 3.36
C THR A 37 6.53 -1.98 2.29
N THR A 38 5.85 -2.43 1.25
CA THR A 38 6.44 -3.27 0.18
C THR A 38 6.00 -2.78 -1.20
N VAL A 39 6.86 -3.02 -2.20
CA VAL A 39 6.54 -2.82 -3.62
C VAL A 39 6.37 -4.20 -4.24
N ASP A 40 5.15 -4.52 -4.67
CA ASP A 40 4.84 -5.84 -5.22
C ASP A 40 3.90 -5.75 -6.43
N ASN A 41 3.77 -6.86 -7.15
CA ASN A 41 2.89 -6.98 -8.30
C ASN A 41 1.42 -6.97 -7.87
N ILE A 42 0.60 -6.17 -8.56
CA ILE A 42 -0.85 -6.07 -8.30
C ILE A 42 -1.60 -7.42 -8.39
N TRP A 43 -1.06 -8.37 -9.15
CA TRP A 43 -1.64 -9.70 -9.31
C TRP A 43 -1.57 -10.55 -8.02
N ASN A 44 -0.70 -10.21 -7.08
CA ASN A 44 -0.66 -10.86 -5.75
C ASN A 44 -1.82 -10.43 -4.86
N GLY A 45 -2.55 -9.38 -5.24
CA GLY A 45 -3.66 -8.81 -4.48
C GLY A 45 -3.19 -7.72 -3.53
N ILE A 46 -3.91 -6.61 -3.54
CA ILE A 46 -3.64 -5.44 -2.70
C ILE A 46 -4.59 -5.47 -1.52
N ASP A 47 -4.03 -5.57 -0.33
CA ASP A 47 -4.80 -5.52 0.89
C ASP A 47 -5.02 -4.08 1.36
N PHE A 48 -6.24 -3.59 1.24
CA PHE A 48 -6.55 -2.19 1.56
C PHE A 48 -8.02 -2.01 1.95
N CYS A 49 -8.27 -1.18 2.98
CA CYS A 49 -9.61 -0.84 3.48
C CYS A 49 -10.56 -2.03 3.73
N GLY A 50 -10.04 -3.17 4.19
CA GLY A 50 -10.86 -4.35 4.51
C GLY A 50 -11.21 -5.23 3.32
N TYR A 51 -10.63 -4.98 2.15
CA TYR A 51 -10.71 -5.79 0.95
C TYR A 51 -9.33 -6.23 0.48
N VAL A 52 -9.29 -7.34 -0.25
CA VAL A 52 -8.16 -7.71 -1.10
C VAL A 52 -8.57 -7.41 -2.54
N THR A 53 -7.91 -6.45 -3.17
CA THR A 53 -8.19 -5.99 -4.53
C THR A 53 -7.22 -6.63 -5.51
N TYR A 54 -7.76 -7.34 -6.49
CA TYR A 54 -7.05 -7.84 -7.66
C TYR A 54 -7.44 -6.98 -8.88
N PRO A 55 -6.67 -7.01 -9.98
CA PRO A 55 -7.09 -6.29 -11.19
C PRO A 55 -8.50 -6.65 -11.70
N PRO A 56 -8.90 -7.95 -11.74
CA PRO A 56 -10.22 -8.32 -12.26
C PRO A 56 -11.36 -8.30 -11.24
N TYR A 57 -11.08 -8.37 -9.93
CA TYR A 57 -12.12 -8.44 -8.90
C TYR A 57 -11.62 -8.02 -7.52
N ARG A 58 -12.55 -7.83 -6.57
CA ARG A 58 -12.24 -7.54 -5.18
C ARG A 58 -12.86 -8.59 -4.27
N LYS A 59 -12.16 -8.96 -3.21
CA LYS A 59 -12.61 -9.93 -2.22
C LYS A 59 -12.71 -9.27 -0.85
N LEU A 60 -13.85 -9.41 -0.18
CA LEU A 60 -14.00 -8.93 1.19
C LEU A 60 -13.11 -9.76 2.14
N ARG A 61 -12.37 -9.12 3.04
CA ARG A 61 -11.60 -9.84 4.06
C ARG A 61 -12.53 -10.61 4.99
N LYS A 62 -12.12 -11.83 5.37
CA LYS A 62 -12.85 -12.65 6.36
C LYS A 62 -13.06 -11.90 7.68
N SER A 63 -12.08 -11.12 8.12
CA SER A 63 -12.17 -10.28 9.33
C SER A 63 -13.25 -9.20 9.22
N THR A 64 -13.40 -8.60 8.04
CA THR A 64 -14.45 -7.59 7.78
C THR A 64 -15.82 -8.25 7.73
N LYS A 65 -15.93 -9.41 7.07
CA LYS A 65 -17.17 -10.20 7.03
C LYS A 65 -17.68 -10.59 8.43
N ARG A 66 -16.78 -10.83 9.39
CA ARG A 66 -17.14 -11.16 10.78
C ARG A 66 -17.60 -9.97 11.63
N LYS A 67 -17.39 -8.74 11.14
CA LYS A 67 -17.80 -7.49 11.80
C LYS A 67 -19.08 -6.90 11.22
N LEU A 68 -19.58 -7.48 10.13
CA LEU A 68 -20.95 -7.33 9.64
C LEU A 68 -21.84 -8.28 10.42
#